data_AF-A0A7X9I357-F1
#
_entry.id   AF-A0A7X9I357-F1
#
_cell.length_a   1.000
_cell.length_b   1.000
_cell.length_c   1.000
_cell.angle_alpha   90.00
_cell.angle_beta   90.00
_cell.angle_gamma   90.00
#
_symmetry.space_group_name_H-M   'P 1'
#
loop_
_entity.id
_entity.type
_entity.pdbx_description
1 polymer ?
#
loop_
_entity_poly.entity_id
_entity_poly.type
_entity_poly.pdbx_seq_one_letter_code
_entity_poly.pdbx_strand_id
1 'polypeptide(L)' 'MNIIIMGPPGAGKGTQAEFIKAAYPIPHISTGDMFREAVANQTAMGMEAKKYMDAGQLVPDQVTIGIVAERLAMEDCQ' A
#
# COMPACT_ATOMS: atom_id res chain seq x y z
N MET A 1 14.69 4.84 -7.27
CA MET A 1 14.48 6.13 -6.56
C MET A 1 13.36 5.92 -5.56
N ASN A 2 13.57 6.24 -4.28
CA ASN A 2 12.63 5.89 -3.22
C ASN A 2 12.00 7.17 -2.66
N ILE A 3 10.68 7.33 -2.81
CA ILE A 3 9.95 8.55 -2.47
C ILE A 3 8.84 8.21 -1.48
N ILE A 4 8.67 9.04 -0.45
CA ILE A 4 7.51 9.00 0.44
C ILE A 4 6.69 10.28 0.21
N ILE A 5 5.41 10.13 -0.15
CA ILE A 5 4.46 11.25 -0.30
C ILE A 5 3.53 11.27 0.92
N MET A 6 3.55 12.37 1.66
CA MET A 6 2.73 12.57 2.86
C MET A 6 1.81 13.78 2.69
N GLY A 7 0.71 13.79 3.44
CA GLY A 7 -0.26 14.88 3.45
C GLY A 7 -1.65 14.42 3.91
N PRO A 8 -2.51 15.34 4.34
CA PRO A 8 -3.84 15.01 4.85
C PRO A 8 -4.74 14.37 3.77
N PRO A 9 -5.87 13.74 4.17
CA PRO A 9 -6.91 13.34 3.22
C PRO A 9 -7.33 14.51 2.33
N GLY A 10 -7.53 14.29 1.04
CA GLY A 10 -7.89 15.34 0.08
C GLY A 10 -6.73 16.23 -0.41
N ALA A 11 -5.50 16.08 0.10
CA ALA A 11 -4.35 16.90 -0.32
C ALA A 11 -3.80 16.65 -1.74
N GLY A 12 -4.45 15.80 -2.54
CA GLY A 12 -4.02 15.51 -3.91
C GLY A 12 -2.80 14.57 -4.04
N LYS A 13 -2.45 13.81 -2.99
CA LYS A 13 -1.32 12.86 -3.01
C LYS A 13 -1.35 11.89 -4.20
N GLY A 14 -2.51 11.28 -4.46
CA GLY A 14 -2.69 10.34 -5.58
C GLY A 14 -2.47 11.03 -6.93
N THR A 15 -2.99 12.24 -7.11
CA THR A 15 -2.76 13.05 -8.32
C THR A 15 -1.28 13.32 -8.55
N GLN A 16 -0.55 13.70 -7.49
CA GLN A 16 0.90 13.93 -7.59
C GLN A 16 1.68 12.64 -7.85
N ALA A 17 1.26 11.52 -7.25
CA ALA A 17 1.88 10.21 -7.50
C ALA A 17 1.77 9.79 -8.97
N GLU A 18 0.63 10.03 -9.63
CA GLU A 18 0.46 9.75 -11.06
C GLU A 18 1.38 10.61 -11.94
N PHE A 19 1.57 11.90 -11.61
CA PHE A 19 2.53 12.74 -12.33
C PHE A 19 3.98 12.27 -12.15
N ILE A 20 4.35 11.85 -10.94
CA ILE A 20 5.68 11.32 -10.65
C ILE A 20 5.90 10.02 -11.43
N LYS A 21 4.93 9.10 -11.43
CA LYS A 21 4.99 7.84 -12.19
C LYS A 21 5.07 8.06 -13.71
N ALA A 22 4.42 9.11 -14.23
CA ALA A 22 4.51 9.46 -15.64
C ALA A 22 5.89 10.02 -16.03
N ALA A 23 6.52 10.79 -15.12
CA ALA A 23 7.83 11.38 -15.34
C ALA A 23 8.99 10.39 -15.06
N TYR A 24 8.79 9.46 -14.13
CA TYR A 24 9.78 8.48 -13.69
C TYR A 24 9.14 7.08 -13.69
N PRO A 25 9.74 6.09 -14.37
CA PRO A 25 9.20 4.73 -14.44
C PRO A 25 9.40 3.98 -13.11
N ILE A 26 8.68 4.40 -12.07
CA ILE A 26 8.69 3.79 -10.74
C ILE A 26 7.28 3.34 -10.35
N PRO A 27 7.12 2.23 -9.61
CA PRO A 27 5.81 1.79 -9.16
C PRO A 27 5.24 2.78 -8.13
N HIS A 28 3.93 3.02 -8.20
CA HIS A 28 3.20 3.71 -7.15
C HIS A 28 2.64 2.68 -6.17
N ILE A 29 3.01 2.81 -4.90
CA ILE A 29 2.59 1.93 -3.82
C ILE A 29 1.73 2.73 -2.84
N SER A 30 0.47 2.33 -2.67
CA SER A 30 -0.44 2.92 -1.68
C SER A 30 -0.93 1.85 -0.71
N THR A 31 -0.96 2.17 0.60
CA THR A 31 -1.40 1.21 1.63
C THR A 31 -2.83 0.74 1.38
N GLY A 32 -3.72 1.62 0.92
CA GLY A 32 -5.09 1.25 0.56
C GLY A 32 -5.17 0.21 -0.55
N ASP A 33 -4.35 0.33 -1.61
CA ASP A 33 -4.30 -0.66 -2.70
C ASP A 33 -3.69 -1.97 -2.22
N MET A 34 -2.58 -1.91 -1.48
CA MET A 34 -1.91 -3.09 -0.94
C MET A 34 -2.83 -3.93 -0.04
N PHE A 35 -3.61 -3.28 0.84
CA PHE A 35 -4.59 -3.99 1.67
C PHE A 35 -5.67 -4.68 0.81
N ARG A 36 -6.24 -3.97 -0.18
CA ARG A 36 -7.27 -4.54 -1.05
C ARG A 36 -6.74 -5.73 -1.86
N GLU A 37 -5.53 -5.61 -2.39
CA GLU A 37 -4.87 -6.65 -3.16
C GLU A 37 -4.52 -7.87 -2.30
N ALA A 38 -3.94 -7.66 -1.12
CA ALA A 38 -3.61 -8.74 -0.19
C ALA A 38 -4.87 -9.52 0.24
N VAL A 39 -5.99 -8.83 0.47
CA VAL A 39 -7.29 -9.44 0.77
C VAL A 39 -7.85 -10.20 -0.43
N ALA A 40 -7.79 -9.61 -1.63
CA ALA A 40 -8.29 -10.24 -2.86
C ALA A 40 -7.52 -11.52 -3.21
N ASN A 41 -6.20 -11.50 -3.01
CA ASN A 41 -5.30 -12.63 -3.24
C ASN A 41 -5.28 -13.64 -2.07
N GLN A 42 -6.06 -13.40 -1.01
CA GLN A 42 -6.15 -14.26 0.17
C GLN A 42 -4.79 -14.58 0.81
N THR A 43 -3.86 -13.61 0.82
CA THR A 43 -2.55 -13.82 1.46
C THR A 43 -2.73 -13.96 2.97
N ALA A 44 -1.78 -14.60 3.65
CA ALA A 44 -1.87 -14.79 5.10
C ALA A 44 -2.03 -13.45 5.84
N MET A 45 -1.24 -12.44 5.45
CA MET A 45 -1.34 -11.09 6.00
C MET A 45 -2.61 -10.36 5.57
N GLY A 46 -3.07 -10.55 4.34
CA GLY A 46 -4.33 -9.99 3.85
C GLY A 46 -5.55 -10.50 4.62
N MET A 47 -5.60 -11.80 4.88
CA MET A 47 -6.67 -12.42 5.67
C MET A 47 -6.65 -11.98 7.13
N GLU A 48 -5.46 -11.74 7.71
CA GLU A 48 -5.34 -11.16 9.04
C GLU A 48 -5.80 -9.69 9.05
N ALA A 49 -5.37 -8.87 8.09
CA ALA A 49 -5.80 -7.49 7.95
C ALA A 49 -7.33 -7.36 7.79
N LYS A 50 -7.93 -8.27 7.02
CA LYS A 50 -9.38 -8.30 6.77
C LYS A 50 -10.19 -8.35 8.07
N LYS A 51 -9.74 -9.07 9.09
CA LYS A 51 -10.43 -9.19 10.38
C LYS A 51 -10.61 -7.83 11.06
N TYR A 52 -9.57 -7.00 11.05
CA TYR A 52 -9.61 -5.66 11.64
C TYR A 52 -10.39 -4.69 10.76
N MET A 53 -10.21 -4.78 9.43
CA MET A 53 -10.93 -3.92 8.48
C MET A 53 -12.45 -4.11 8.54
N ASP A 54 -12.92 -5.37 8.54
CA ASP A 54 -14.35 -5.69 8.64
C ASP A 54 -14.94 -5.24 9.99
N ALA A 55 -14.13 -5.20 11.05
CA ALA A 55 -14.51 -4.71 12.37
C ALA A 55 -14.42 -3.18 12.52
N GLY A 56 -14.02 -2.45 11.48
CA GLY A 56 -13.79 -1.00 11.54
C GLY A 56 -12.63 -0.59 12.46
N GLN A 57 -11.71 -1.52 12.74
CA GLN A 57 -10.56 -1.32 13.61
C GLN A 57 -9.32 -0.94 12.80
N LEU A 58 -8.37 -0.28 13.47
CA LEU A 58 -7.05 -0.06 12.91
C LEU A 58 -6.31 -1.39 12.77
N VAL A 59 -5.75 -1.62 11.59
CA VAL A 59 -4.90 -2.79 11.35
C VAL A 59 -3.59 -2.62 12.12
N PRO A 60 -3.13 -3.62 12.89
CA PRO A 60 -1.87 -3.53 13.64
C PRO A 60 -0.66 -3.26 12.75
N ASP A 61 0.33 -2.56 13.29
CA ASP A 61 1.58 -2.20 12.57
C ASP A 61 2.30 -3.44 12.02
N GLN A 62 2.35 -4.53 12.77
CA GLN A 62 3.03 -5.75 12.33
C GLN A 62 2.41 -6.32 11.04
N VAL A 63 1.08 -6.28 10.93
CA VAL A 63 0.35 -6.74 9.73
C VAL A 63 0.59 -5.75 8.59
N THR A 64 0.50 -4.45 8.87
CA THR A 64 0.73 -3.38 7.88
C THR A 64 2.14 -3.45 7.29
N ILE A 65 3.17 -3.55 8.14
CA ILE A 65 4.57 -3.68 7.74
C ILE A 65 4.79 -4.97 6.96
N GLY A 66 4.17 -6.09 7.35
CA GLY A 66 4.24 -7.34 6.62
C GLY A 66 3.75 -7.21 5.18
N ILE A 67 2.58 -6.62 4.98
CA ILE A 67 2.00 -6.38 3.65
C ILE A 67 2.90 -5.46 2.81
N VAL A 68 3.43 -4.38 3.41
CA VAL A 68 4.35 -3.46 2.72
C VAL A 68 5.64 -4.19 2.32
N ALA A 69 6.19 -5.02 3.20
CA ALA A 69 7.40 -5.79 2.92
C ALA A 69 7.21 -6.80 1.78
N GLU A 70 6.07 -7.51 1.74
CA GLU A 70 5.71 -8.39 0.62
C GLU A 70 5.64 -7.62 -0.71
N ARG A 71 5.03 -6.44 -0.70
CA ARG A 71 4.92 -5.61 -1.91
C ARG A 71 6.27 -5.09 -2.41
N LEU A 72 7.13 -4.64 -1.49
CA LEU A 72 8.47 -4.13 -1.82
C LEU A 72 9.44 -5.22 -2.28
N ALA A 73 9.15 -6.50 -2.03
CA ALA A 73 9.98 -7.62 -2.48
C ALA A 73 9.72 -8.04 -3.94
N MET A 74 8.70 -7.47 -4.60
CA MET A 74 8.39 -7.78 -6.00
C MET A 74 9.43 -7.21 -6.97
N GLU A 75 9.58 -7.85 -8.14
CA GLU A 75 10.61 -7.50 -9.13
C GLU A 75 10.50 -6.05 -9.65
N ASP A 76 9.29 -5.49 -9.72
CA ASP A 76 9.06 -4.12 -10.18
C ASP A 76 9.54 -3.03 -9.19
N CYS A 77 9.93 -3.44 -7.97
CA CYS A 77 10.46 -2.57 -6.92
C CYS A 77 11.99 -2.63 -6.77
N GLN A 78 12.70 -3.35 -7.64
CA GLN A 78 14.17 -3.44 -7.65
C GLN A 78 14.84 -2.25 -8.35
#